data_AF-A0A9E3RM63-F1
#
_entry.id   AF-A0A9E3RM63-F1
#
_cell.length_a   1.000
_cell.length_b   1.000
_cell.length_c   1.000
_cell.angle_alpha   90.00
_cell.angle_beta   90.00
_cell.angle_gamma   90.00
#
_symmetry.space_group_name_H-M   'P 1'
#
loop_
_entity.id
_entity.type
_entity.pdbx_description
1 polymer ?
#
loop_
_entity_poly.entity_id
_entity_poly.type
_entity_poly.pdbx_seq_one_letter_code
_entity_poly.pdbx_strand_id
1 'polypeptide(L)'
;MHFTEDEIEISFYRSSGPGGQHKNVTDSAVRVRHLPTGIVVTSSASRSQLRNKEAALEELERRLELRNRRVKPRRPTKPSKASQRRRVDAKRQRSQTKSLRKVTGDE
;
A
#
# COMPACT_ATOMS: atom_id res chain seq x y z
N MET A 1 9.09 2.90 -19.28
CA MET A 1 10.13 1.92 -19.70
C MET A 1 11.18 1.89 -18.59
N HIS A 2 11.84 0.79 -18.25
CA HIS A 2 12.80 0.13 -19.11
C HIS A 2 13.09 -1.23 -18.48
N PHE A 3 12.35 -2.25 -18.88
CA PHE A 3 12.88 -3.61 -18.85
C PHE A 3 12.94 -4.06 -20.29
N THR A 4 14.02 -4.75 -20.67
CA THR A 4 14.13 -5.33 -22.00
C THR A 4 13.28 -6.61 -22.07
N GLU A 5 12.96 -7.06 -23.28
CA GLU A 5 12.24 -8.32 -23.47
C GLU A 5 13.02 -9.52 -22.89
N ASP A 6 14.36 -9.42 -22.86
CA ASP A 6 15.24 -10.45 -22.30
C ASP A 6 15.20 -10.53 -20.75
N GLU A 7 14.75 -9.46 -20.08
CA GLU A 7 14.65 -9.40 -18.62
C GLU A 7 13.34 -9.99 -18.09
N ILE A 8 12.42 -10.37 -18.99
CA ILE A 8 11.11 -10.92 -18.63
C ILE A 8 10.94 -12.35 -19.12
N GLU A 9 10.36 -13.17 -18.26
CA GLU A 9 9.92 -14.51 -18.60
C GLU A 9 8.39 -14.55 -18.59
N ILE A 10 7.81 -14.91 -19.73
CA ILE A 10 6.36 -15.03 -19.89
C ILE A 10 6.00 -16.50 -19.98
N SER A 11 5.12 -16.96 -19.10
CA SER A 11 4.54 -18.30 -19.12
C SER A 11 3.03 -18.24 -19.21
N PHE A 12 2.46 -19.19 -19.96
CA PHE A 12 1.01 -19.33 -20.14
C PHE A 12 0.52 -20.55 -19.37
N TYR A 13 -0.66 -20.44 -18.77
CA TYR A 13 -1.25 -21.53 -17.99
C TYR A 13 -2.77 -21.45 -17.97
N ARG A 14 -3.41 -22.55 -17.53
CA ARG A 14 -4.87 -22.65 -17.39
C ARG A 14 -5.34 -21.79 -16.22
N SER A 15 -6.37 -20.98 -16.46
CA SER A 15 -6.95 -20.13 -15.43
C SER A 15 -7.62 -20.97 -14.34
N SER A 16 -7.36 -20.68 -13.06
CA SER A 16 -7.96 -21.41 -11.93
C SER A 16 -9.38 -20.95 -11.60
N GLY A 17 -10.15 -21.81 -10.93
CA GLY A 17 -11.47 -21.51 -10.37
C GLY A 17 -12.65 -21.85 -11.29
N PRO A 18 -13.90 -21.71 -10.81
CA PRO A 18 -15.10 -22.13 -11.54
C PRO A 18 -15.20 -21.45 -12.90
N GLY A 19 -15.65 -22.20 -13.91
CA GLY A 19 -15.85 -21.72 -15.27
C GLY A 19 -16.31 -22.82 -16.22
N GLY A 20 -16.62 -22.41 -17.46
CA GLY A 20 -17.02 -23.33 -18.52
C GLY A 20 -15.83 -24.06 -19.16
N GLN A 21 -16.15 -24.90 -20.15
CA GLN A 21 -15.17 -25.70 -20.90
C GLN A 21 -14.01 -24.85 -21.43
N HIS A 22 -14.29 -23.66 -21.96
CA HIS A 22 -13.27 -22.74 -22.47
C HIS A 22 -12.25 -22.34 -21.39
N LYS A 23 -12.69 -21.99 -20.18
CA LYS A 23 -11.77 -21.60 -19.09
C LYS A 23 -10.93 -22.79 -18.65
N ASN A 24 -11.57 -23.96 -18.60
CA ASN A 24 -10.93 -25.16 -18.14
C ASN A 24 -9.93 -25.68 -19.14
N VAL A 25 -10.13 -25.56 -20.46
CA VAL A 25 -9.27 -26.18 -21.50
C VAL A 25 -8.20 -25.24 -22.03
N THR A 26 -8.48 -23.94 -22.13
CA THR A 26 -7.58 -22.98 -22.80
C THR A 26 -6.54 -22.40 -21.85
N ASP A 27 -5.28 -22.36 -22.29
CA ASP A 27 -4.16 -21.67 -21.62
C ASP A 27 -4.25 -20.14 -21.79
N SER A 28 -5.29 -19.54 -21.22
CA SER A 28 -5.54 -18.10 -21.36
C SER A 28 -4.85 -17.25 -20.29
N ALA A 29 -4.44 -17.81 -19.14
CA ALA A 29 -3.80 -17.04 -18.08
C ALA A 29 -2.32 -16.81 -18.40
N VAL A 30 -1.82 -15.64 -18.02
CA VAL A 30 -0.44 -15.21 -18.28
C VAL A 30 0.24 -14.93 -16.96
N ARG A 31 1.46 -15.43 -16.80
CA ARG A 31 2.38 -15.09 -15.72
C ARG A 31 3.61 -14.44 -16.33
N VAL A 32 3.95 -13.25 -15.85
CA VAL A 32 5.14 -12.51 -16.24
C VAL A 32 6.04 -12.39 -15.03
N ARG A 33 7.30 -12.81 -15.16
CA ARG A 33 8.33 -12.69 -14.14
C ARG A 33 9.42 -11.76 -14.64
N HIS A 34 9.76 -10.74 -13.86
CA HIS A 34 10.93 -9.91 -14.10
C HIS A 34 12.14 -10.50 -13.39
N LEU A 35 13.12 -10.98 -14.16
CA LEU A 35 14.28 -11.74 -13.68
C LEU A 35 15.14 -10.91 -12.71
N PRO A 36 15.49 -9.64 -12.99
CA PRO A 36 16.36 -8.86 -12.12
C PRO A 36 15.76 -8.54 -10.74
N THR A 37 14.43 -8.33 -10.66
CA THR A 37 13.78 -7.91 -9.41
C THR A 37 13.07 -9.04 -8.68
N GLY A 38 12.87 -10.18 -9.34
CA GLY A 38 12.09 -11.32 -8.85
C GLY A 38 10.58 -11.06 -8.77
N ILE A 39 10.09 -9.93 -9.29
CA ILE A 39 8.66 -9.60 -9.24
C ILE A 39 7.90 -10.49 -10.22
N VAL A 40 6.86 -11.16 -9.72
CA VAL A 40 5.96 -11.98 -10.52
C VAL A 40 4.57 -11.35 -10.53
N VAL A 41 4.00 -11.22 -11.72
CA VAL A 41 2.65 -10.72 -11.97
C VAL A 41 1.88 -11.79 -12.74
N THR A 42 0.60 -11.96 -12.40
CA THR A 42 -0.30 -12.89 -13.08
C THR A 42 -1.56 -12.17 -13.50
N SER A 43 -2.06 -12.49 -14.70
CA SER A 43 -3.33 -11.96 -15.21
C SER A 43 -4.15 -13.07 -15.88
N SER A 44 -5.41 -13.17 -15.48
CA SER A 44 -6.36 -14.17 -15.99
C SER A 44 -7.79 -13.61 -16.13
N ALA A 45 -7.93 -12.28 -16.23
CA ALA A 45 -9.23 -11.61 -16.19
C ALA A 45 -10.03 -11.79 -17.49
N SER A 46 -9.33 -11.87 -18.63
CA SER A 46 -9.93 -12.02 -19.95
C SER A 46 -9.85 -13.46 -20.46
N ARG A 47 -10.74 -13.80 -21.42
CA ARG A 47 -10.60 -15.02 -22.23
C ARG A 47 -9.44 -14.95 -23.24
N SER A 48 -8.98 -13.74 -23.58
CA SER A 48 -7.92 -13.53 -24.56
C SER A 48 -6.55 -13.48 -23.90
N GLN A 49 -5.63 -14.33 -24.37
CA GLN A 49 -4.24 -14.38 -23.92
C GLN A 49 -3.51 -13.05 -24.17
N LEU A 50 -3.74 -12.40 -25.32
CA LEU A 50 -3.12 -11.12 -25.66
C LEU A 50 -3.48 -10.04 -24.64
N ARG A 51 -4.79 -9.91 -24.34
CA ARG A 51 -5.28 -8.94 -23.35
C ARG A 51 -4.72 -9.21 -21.95
N ASN A 52 -4.60 -10.48 -21.58
CA ASN A 52 -4.01 -10.85 -20.30
C ASN A 52 -2.50 -10.54 -20.26
N LYS A 53 -1.79 -10.71 -21.37
CA LYS A 53 -0.36 -10.36 -21.50
C LYS A 53 -0.16 -8.85 -21.35
N GLU A 54 -0.93 -8.04 -22.08
CA GLU A 54 -0.90 -6.57 -21.98
C GLU A 54 -1.17 -6.11 -20.56
N ALA A 55 -2.23 -6.61 -19.92
CA ALA A 55 -2.57 -6.27 -18.55
C ALA A 55 -1.50 -6.69 -17.53
N ALA A 56 -0.85 -7.85 -17.74
CA ALA A 56 0.23 -8.30 -16.88
C ALA A 56 1.49 -7.44 -17.03
N LEU A 57 1.80 -6.97 -18.24
CA LEU A 57 2.92 -6.08 -18.51
C LEU A 57 2.69 -4.68 -17.91
N GLU A 58 1.47 -4.13 -18.03
CA GLU A 58 1.10 -2.85 -17.43
C GLU A 58 1.22 -2.89 -15.89
N GLU A 59 0.70 -3.96 -15.27
CA GLU A 59 0.81 -4.15 -13.82
C GLU A 59 2.27 -4.38 -13.38
N LEU A 60 3.09 -5.05 -14.20
CA LEU A 60 4.52 -5.20 -13.93
C LEU A 60 5.24 -3.84 -13.95
N GLU A 61 4.98 -3.01 -14.96
CA GLU A 61 5.54 -1.66 -15.04
C GLU A 61 5.16 -0.84 -13.80
N ARG A 62 3.88 -0.83 -13.41
CA ARG A 62 3.40 -0.14 -12.21
C ARG A 62 4.12 -0.60 -10.93
N ARG A 63 4.35 -1.91 -10.77
CA ARG A 63 5.08 -2.46 -9.60
C ARG A 63 6.55 -2.06 -9.60
N LEU A 64 7.20 -2.06 -10.76
CA LEU A 64 8.59 -1.63 -10.90
C LEU A 64 8.74 -0.14 -10.60
N GLU A 65 7.83 0.69 -11.11
CA GLU A 65 7.78 2.12 -10.79
C GLU A 65 7.61 2.37 -9.30
N LEU A 66 6.67 1.67 -8.66
CA LEU A 66 6.42 1.82 -7.23
C LEU A 66 7.65 1.40 -6.40
N ARG A 67 8.36 0.35 -6.82
CA ARG A 67 9.61 -0.10 -6.17
C ARG A 67 10.73 0.93 -6.34
N ASN A 68 10.85 1.52 -7.52
CA ASN A 68 11.88 2.52 -7.82
C ASN A 68 11.56 3.89 -7.20
N ARG A 69 10.30 4.12 -6.81
CA ARG A 69 9.87 5.35 -6.17
C ARG A 69 10.43 5.48 -4.77
N ARG A 70 11.30 6.48 -4.58
CA ARG A 70 11.75 6.90 -3.24
C ARG A 70 10.60 7.50 -2.44
N VAL A 71 10.19 6.83 -1.36
CA VAL A 71 9.20 7.37 -0.42
C VAL A 71 9.86 8.54 0.33
N LYS A 72 9.24 9.72 0.28
CA LYS A 72 9.71 10.87 1.08
C LYS A 72 9.54 10.53 2.57
N PRO A 73 10.57 10.65 3.41
CA PRO A 73 10.45 10.34 4.83
C PRO A 73 9.41 11.27 5.47
N ARG A 74 8.55 10.71 6.32
CA ARG A 74 7.56 11.48 7.06
C ARG A 74 8.29 12.40 8.05
N ARG A 75 8.09 13.70 7.91
CA ARG A 75 8.57 14.67 8.91
C ARG A 75 7.57 14.70 10.08
N PRO A 76 8.01 14.52 11.34
CA PRO A 76 7.11 14.61 12.48
C PRO A 76 6.56 16.04 12.58
N THR A 77 5.25 16.14 12.82
CA THR A 77 4.59 17.44 13.03
C THR A 77 4.66 17.83 14.50
N LYS A 78 4.81 19.13 14.78
CA LYS A 78 4.74 19.66 16.15
C LYS A 78 3.28 19.56 16.66
N PRO A 79 3.04 19.43 17.98
CA PRO A 79 1.70 19.52 18.54
C PRO A 79 1.02 20.84 18.13
N SER A 80 -0.28 20.79 17.81
CA SER A 80 -1.03 21.96 17.37
C SER A 80 -1.08 23.04 18.45
N LYS A 81 -1.17 24.33 18.04
CA LYS A 81 -1.31 25.45 18.99
C LYS A 81 -2.51 25.27 19.93
N ALA A 82 -3.61 24.71 19.42
CA ALA A 82 -4.79 24.39 20.23
C ALA A 82 -4.52 23.29 21.27
N SER A 83 -3.73 22.26 20.93
CA SER A 83 -3.28 21.25 21.89
C SER A 83 -2.39 21.86 22.97
N GLN A 84 -1.46 22.74 22.58
CA GLN A 84 -0.59 23.44 23.52
C GLN A 84 -1.39 24.32 24.50
N ARG A 85 -2.38 25.08 24.01
CA ARG A 85 -3.28 25.90 24.84
C ARG A 85 -4.05 25.04 25.84
N ARG A 86 -4.76 24.00 25.37
CA ARG A 86 -5.50 23.07 26.24
C ARG A 86 -4.65 22.48 27.36
N ARG A 87 -3.38 22.14 27.07
CA ARG A 87 -2.45 21.63 28.08
C ARG A 87 -2.15 22.67 29.16
N VAL A 88 -1.92 23.92 28.79
CA VAL A 88 -1.66 25.02 29.74
C VAL A 88 -2.92 25.32 30.55
N ASP A 89 -4.08 25.38 29.91
CA ASP A 89 -5.36 25.68 30.57
C ASP A 89 -5.74 24.59 31.57
N ALA A 90 -5.60 23.31 31.18
CA ALA A 90 -5.80 22.18 32.09
C ALA A 90 -4.84 22.23 33.29
N LYS A 91 -3.57 22.64 33.09
CA LYS A 91 -2.61 22.82 34.19
C LYS A 91 -3.06 23.92 35.15
N ARG A 92 -3.56 25.05 34.62
CA ARG A 92 -4.10 26.15 35.43
C ARG A 92 -5.34 25.73 36.22
N GLN A 93 -6.32 25.12 35.56
CA GLN A 93 -7.55 24.64 36.20
C GLN A 93 -7.22 23.66 37.33
N ARG A 94 -6.35 22.68 37.09
CA ARG A 94 -5.93 21.72 38.13
C ARG A 94 -5.26 22.40 39.31
N SER A 95 -4.43 23.42 39.07
CA SER A 95 -3.79 24.20 40.13
C SER A 95 -4.81 24.95 40.98
N GLN A 96 -5.80 25.60 40.34
CA GLN A 96 -6.89 26.28 41.03
C GLN A 96 -7.70 25.29 41.88
N THR A 97 -8.10 24.15 41.30
CA THR A 97 -8.80 23.09 42.04
C THR A 97 -8.01 22.60 43.24
N LYS A 98 -6.69 22.42 43.12
CA LYS A 98 -5.83 22.01 44.26
C LYS A 98 -5.74 23.08 45.34
N SER A 99 -5.66 24.36 44.94
CA SER A 99 -5.64 25.48 45.89
C SER A 99 -6.95 25.54 46.68
N LEU A 100 -8.09 25.42 46.00
CA LEU A 100 -9.41 25.44 46.64
C LEU A 100 -9.65 24.23 47.54
N ARG A 101 -9.00 23.09 47.25
CA ARG A 101 -9.04 21.89 48.09
C ARG A 101 -8.04 21.91 49.24
N LYS A 102 -7.10 22.85 49.29
CA LYS A 102 -6.31 23.04 50.51
C LYS A 102 -7.26 23.58 51.56
N VAL A 103 -7.75 22.69 52.41
CA VAL A 103 -8.35 23.04 53.68
C VAL A 103 -7.32 23.92 54.39
N THR A 104 -7.65 25.18 54.61
CA THR A 104 -6.97 26.03 55.59
C THR A 104 -7.19 25.36 56.93
N GLY A 105 -6.16 24.67 57.43
CA GLY A 105 -6.20 24.05 58.74
C GLY A 105 -6.38 25.11 59.81
N ASP A 106 -7.49 24.96 60.53
CA ASP A 106 -7.76 25.33 61.92
C ASP A 106 -7.08 26.60 62.47
N GLU A 107 -7.85 27.70 62.50
CA GLU A 107 -7.89 28.68 63.60
C GLU A 107 -9.34 29.16 63.80
#